data_AF-A0A2M7TIJ0-F1
#
_entry.id   AF-A0A2M7TIJ0-F1
#
_cell.length_a   1.000
_cell.length_b   1.000
_cell.length_c   1.000
_cell.angle_alpha   90.00
_cell.angle_beta   90.00
_cell.angle_gamma   90.00
#
_symmetry.space_group_name_H-M   'P 1'
#
loop_
_entity.id
_entity.type
_entity.pdbx_description
1 polymer ?
#
loop_
_entity_poly.entity_id
_entity_poly.type
_entity_poly.pdbx_seq_one_letter_code
_entity_poly.pdbx_strand_id
1 'polypeptide(L)'
;MYTYFKNHVFQYILILILFAITVTAVSTPIDYVQKLVFIAISLFVYFLWAIWHHWEDHKLTKETWFEYIALMLLLFWLLITIAQ
;
A
#
# COMPACT_ATOMS: atom_id res chain seq x y z
N MET A 1 13.48 11.32 -17.80
CA MET A 1 13.67 9.95 -17.24
C MET A 1 14.57 9.96 -16.00
N TYR A 2 15.80 10.49 -16.06
CA TYR A 2 16.73 10.52 -14.90
C TYR A 2 16.28 11.42 -13.72
N THR A 3 15.67 12.58 -14.00
CA THR A 3 15.11 13.50 -12.99
C THR A 3 13.84 12.95 -12.34
N TYR A 4 12.99 12.29 -13.11
CA TYR A 4 11.77 11.66 -12.63
C TYR A 4 12.07 10.50 -11.68
N PHE A 5 13.03 9.64 -12.03
CA PHE A 5 13.45 8.54 -11.18
C PHE A 5 14.09 9.04 -9.88
N LYS A 6 14.98 10.04 -9.94
CA LYS A 6 15.59 10.63 -8.74
C LYS A 6 14.57 11.19 -7.74
N ASN A 7 13.49 11.80 -8.22
CA ASN A 7 12.47 12.38 -7.35
C ASN A 7 11.62 11.30 -6.65
N HIS A 8 11.45 10.14 -7.30
CA HIS A 8 10.59 9.06 -6.80
C HIS A 8 11.34 7.91 -6.14
N VAL A 9 12.68 7.90 -6.14
CA VAL A 9 13.48 6.83 -5.49
C VAL A 9 13.10 6.65 -4.02
N PHE A 10 12.90 7.74 -3.28
CA PHE A 10 12.46 7.67 -1.89
C PHE A 10 11.09 7.01 -1.75
N GLN A 11 10.15 7.38 -2.62
CA GLN A 11 8.80 6.82 -2.69
C GLN A 11 8.82 5.31 -3.02
N TYR A 12 9.68 4.87 -3.94
CA TYR A 12 9.83 3.44 -4.25
C TYR A 12 10.53 2.66 -3.13
N ILE A 13 11.49 3.25 -2.43
CA ILE A 13 12.08 2.61 -1.25
C ILE A 13 11.02 2.43 -0.16
N LEU A 14 10.19 3.46 0.07
CA LEU A 14 9.09 3.40 1.02
C LEU A 14 8.11 2.26 0.69
N ILE A 15 7.71 2.11 -0.58
CA ILE A 15 6.78 1.05 -0.99
C ILE A 15 7.38 -0.35 -0.84
N LEU A 16 8.69 -0.51 -1.08
CA LEU A 16 9.39 -1.78 -0.88
C LEU A 16 9.47 -2.16 0.59
N ILE A 17 9.76 -1.20 1.48
CA ILE A 17 9.77 -1.43 2.93
C ILE A 17 8.37 -1.82 3.40
N LEU A 18 7.34 -1.12 2.92
CA LEU A 18 5.96 -1.41 3.24
C LEU A 18 5.56 -2.82 2.82
N PHE A 19 5.91 -3.21 1.58
CA PHE A 19 5.71 -4.56 1.07
C PHE A 19 6.39 -5.62 1.94
N ALA A 20 7.67 -5.40 2.32
CA ALA A 20 8.39 -6.31 3.19
C ALA A 20 7.71 -6.47 4.56
N ILE A 21 7.22 -5.38 5.16
CA ILE A 21 6.46 -5.41 6.42
C ILE A 21 5.16 -6.21 6.24
N THR A 22 4.38 -5.97 5.19
CA THR A 22 3.13 -6.69 4.93
C THR A 22 3.35 -8.17 4.75
N VAL A 23 4.32 -8.58 3.92
CA VAL A 23 4.67 -10.00 3.69
C VAL A 23 5.13 -10.66 4.98
N THR A 24 5.96 -9.97 5.77
CA THR A 24 6.45 -10.47 7.05
C THR A 24 5.29 -10.64 8.04
N ALA A 25 4.38 -9.66 8.14
CA ALA A 25 3.23 -9.72 9.03
C ALA A 25 2.28 -10.87 8.69
N VAL A 26 2.05 -11.15 7.40
CA VAL A 26 1.23 -12.28 6.93
C VAL A 26 1.87 -13.62 7.30
N SER A 27 3.18 -13.76 7.09
CA SER A 27 3.92 -15.03 7.24
C SER A 27 4.32 -15.36 8.67
N THR A 28 4.32 -14.37 9.57
CA THR A 28 4.72 -14.56 10.96
C THR A 28 3.57 -15.19 11.76
N PRO A 29 3.84 -16.17 12.65
CA PRO A 29 2.83 -16.78 13.52
C PRO A 29 2.48 -15.87 14.71
N ILE A 30 1.97 -14.67 14.41
CA ILE A 30 1.38 -13.74 15.37
C ILE A 30 -0.14 -13.90 15.44
N ASP A 31 -0.75 -13.31 16.46
CA ASP A 31 -2.20 -13.33 16.67
C ASP A 31 -2.96 -12.71 15.48
N TYR A 32 -4.14 -13.25 15.17
CA TYR A 32 -4.94 -12.82 14.02
C TYR A 32 -5.34 -11.34 14.09
N VAL A 33 -5.66 -10.81 15.28
CA VAL A 33 -5.99 -9.38 15.44
C VAL A 33 -4.77 -8.52 15.13
N GLN A 34 -3.58 -8.95 15.53
CA GLN A 34 -2.33 -8.27 15.20
C GLN A 34 -2.07 -8.28 13.69
N LYS A 35 -2.32 -9.40 13.00
CA LYS A 35 -2.22 -9.48 11.53
C LYS A 35 -3.17 -8.48 10.85
N LEU A 36 -4.43 -8.41 11.29
CA LEU A 36 -5.41 -7.45 10.76
C LEU A 36 -4.92 -6.00 10.91
N VAL A 37 -4.38 -5.64 12.08
CA VAL A 37 -3.85 -4.30 12.35
C VAL A 37 -2.67 -3.98 11.42
N PHE A 38 -1.70 -4.88 11.29
CA PHE A 38 -0.56 -4.66 10.40
C PHE A 38 -0.98 -4.54 8.93
N ILE A 39 -1.88 -5.41 8.46
CA ILE A 39 -2.42 -5.36 7.09
C ILE A 39 -3.14 -4.03 6.87
N ALA A 40 -4.04 -3.62 7.78
CA ALA A 40 -4.78 -2.37 7.67
C ALA A 40 -3.86 -1.14 7.64
N ILE A 41 -2.89 -1.05 8.55
CA ILE A 41 -1.90 0.04 8.58
C ILE A 41 -1.10 0.05 7.28
N SER A 42 -0.63 -1.12 6.82
CA SER A 42 0.19 -1.19 5.62
C SER A 42 -0.58 -0.73 4.37
N LEU A 43 -1.84 -1.16 4.22
CA LEU A 43 -2.67 -0.75 3.09
C LEU A 43 -3.09 0.71 3.16
N PHE A 44 -3.31 1.24 4.36
CA PHE A 44 -3.57 2.67 4.53
C PHE A 44 -2.38 3.53 4.11
N VAL A 45 -1.16 3.15 4.52
CA VAL A 45 0.06 3.84 4.07
C VAL A 45 0.26 3.69 2.56
N TYR A 46 -0.01 2.51 2.00
CA TYR A 46 0.03 2.28 0.55
C TYR A 46 -0.96 3.20 -0.18
N PHE A 47 -2.18 3.32 0.34
CA PHE A 47 -3.20 4.18 -0.23
C PHE A 47 -2.79 5.66 -0.21
N LEU A 48 -2.28 6.16 0.94
CA LEU A 48 -1.76 7.53 1.02
C LEU A 48 -0.62 7.76 0.03
N TRP A 49 0.28 6.79 -0.10
CA TRP A 49 1.36 6.83 -1.08
C TRP A 49 0.82 6.86 -2.52
N ALA A 50 -0.16 6.01 -2.87
CA ALA A 50 -0.72 5.96 -4.22
C ALA A 50 -1.39 7.29 -4.61
N ILE A 51 -2.11 7.91 -3.66
CA ILE A 51 -2.70 9.24 -3.85
C ILE A 51 -1.61 10.30 -4.04
N TRP A 52 -0.60 10.31 -3.17
CA TRP A 52 0.50 11.28 -3.26
C TRP A 52 1.29 11.13 -4.57
N HIS A 53 1.71 9.92 -4.91
CA HIS A 53 2.44 9.63 -6.14
C HIS A 53 1.63 10.00 -7.38
N HIS A 54 0.34 9.64 -7.42
CA HIS A 54 -0.52 9.99 -8.53
C HIS A 54 -0.70 11.51 -8.66
N TRP A 55 -0.79 12.24 -7.55
CA TRP A 55 -0.96 13.69 -7.55
C TRP A 55 0.25 14.44 -8.12
N GLU A 56 1.47 13.92 -7.89
CA GLU A 56 2.69 14.55 -8.41
C GLU A 56 2.78 14.45 -9.94
N ASP A 57 2.25 13.37 -10.50
CA ASP A 57 2.39 13.07 -11.92
C ASP A 57 1.15 13.43 -12.75
N HIS A 58 -0.03 13.41 -12.11
CA HIS A 58 -1.33 13.51 -12.77
C HIS A 58 -2.33 14.31 -11.93
N LYS A 59 -3.43 14.73 -12.56
CA LYS A 59 -4.55 15.34 -11.84
C LYS A 59 -5.38 14.24 -11.17
N LEU A 60 -5.45 14.27 -9.84
CA LEU A 60 -6.37 13.42 -9.09
C LEU A 60 -7.83 13.77 -9.44
N THR A 61 -8.56 12.81 -9.99
CA THR A 61 -10.01 12.89 -10.16
C THR A 61 -10.73 12.08 -9.10
N LYS A 62 -12.03 12.29 -8.92
CA LYS A 62 -12.84 11.54 -7.95
C LYS A 62 -12.89 10.05 -8.31
N GLU A 63 -12.90 9.74 -9.60
CA GLU A 63 -12.88 8.38 -10.12
C GLU A 63 -11.61 7.64 -9.68
N THR A 64 -10.44 8.26 -9.82
CA THR A 64 -9.15 7.69 -9.37
C THR A 64 -9.14 7.42 -7.86
N TRP A 65 -9.74 8.31 -7.06
CA TRP A 65 -9.90 8.07 -5.62
C TRP A 65 -10.70 6.80 -5.33
N PHE A 66 -11.83 6.61 -6.01
CA PHE A 66 -12.65 5.41 -5.84
C PHE A 66 -11.95 4.15 -6.34
N GLU A 67 -11.18 4.23 -7.42
CA GLU A 67 -10.36 3.11 -7.90
C GLU A 67 -9.34 2.67 -6.85
N TYR A 68 -8.62 3.61 -6.22
CA TYR A 68 -7.66 3.28 -5.17
C TYR A 68 -8.33 2.74 -3.91
N ILE A 69 -9.52 3.23 -3.54
CA ILE A 69 -10.29 2.66 -2.43
C ILE A 69 -10.71 1.22 -2.75
N ALA A 70 -11.22 0.97 -3.96
CA ALA A 70 -11.63 -0.36 -4.39
C ALA A 70 -10.45 -1.35 -4.40
N LEU A 71 -9.29 -0.92 -4.91
CA LEU A 71 -8.05 -1.70 -4.88
C LEU A 71 -7.58 -1.98 -3.45
N MET A 72 -7.63 -0.98 -2.56
CA MET A 72 -7.27 -1.15 -1.16
C MET A 72 -8.15 -2.20 -0.46
N LEU A 73 -9.47 -2.15 -0.70
CA LEU A 73 -10.42 -3.12 -0.13
C LEU A 73 -10.20 -4.53 -0.70
N LEU A 74 -9.94 -4.65 -2.00
CA LEU A 74 -9.62 -5.93 -2.64
C LEU A 74 -8.33 -6.54 -2.06
N LEU A 75 -7.28 -5.72 -1.92
CA LEU A 75 -6.01 -6.15 -1.33
C LEU A 75 -6.17 -6.53 0.15
N PHE A 76 -6.97 -5.77 0.90
CA PHE A 76 -7.28 -6.09 2.29
C PHE A 76 -7.91 -7.47 2.38
N TRP A 77 -8.98 -7.71 1.61
CA TRP A 77 -9.65 -9.00 1.55
C TRP A 77 -8.69 -10.15 1.18
N LEU A 78 -7.87 -9.96 0.14
CA LEU A 78 -6.90 -10.97 -0.30
C LEU A 78 -5.88 -11.30 0.81
N LEU A 79 -5.29 -10.28 1.43
CA LEU A 79 -4.25 -10.46 2.44
C LEU A 79 -4.80 -11.14 3.71
N ILE A 80 -6.02 -10.80 4.15
CA ILE A 80 -6.60 -11.48 5.32
C ILE A 80 -6.96 -12.94 5.02
N THR A 81 -7.39 -13.26 3.79
CA THR A 81 -7.68 -14.65 3.39
C THR A 81 -6.40 -15.50 3.35
N ILE A 82 -5.28 -14.92 2.91
CA ILE A 82 -3.98 -15.62 2.89
C ILE A 82 -3.38 -15.70 4.30
N ALA A 83 -3.67 -14.76 5.18
CA ALA A 83 -3.12 -14.69 6.53
C ALA A 83 -3.80 -15.61 7.56
N GLN A 84 -4.94 -16.21 7.20
CA GLN A 84 -5.64 -17.26 7.96
C GLN A 84 -4.80 -18.54 8.02
#